data_AF-A0A7K2X030-F1
#
_entry.id   AF-A0A7K2X030-F1
#
_cell.length_a   1.000
_cell.length_b   1.000
_cell.length_c   1.000
_cell.angle_alpha   90.00
_cell.angle_beta   90.00
_cell.angle_gamma   90.00
#
_symmetry.space_group_name_H-M   'P 1'
#
loop_
_entity.id
_entity.type
_entity.pdbx_description
1 polymer ?
#
loop_
_entity_poly.entity_id
_entity_poly.type
_entity_poly.pdbx_seq_one_letter_code
_entity_poly.pdbx_strand_id
1 'polypeptide(L)'
;MRIKRFRGLLVSAVALVMVSLTGAGSAVAQNAGTATALGEKCSTVRTTSSKGYVSLCWNWTADGQGTYLGAYYGTFYDTAPTDGQWVVLQATWNGAGGWVSVASAADGGSFHETYTELAGLTFRACTSAGYCGSAAA
;
A
#
# COMPACT_ATOMS: atom_id res chain seq x y z
N MET A 1 21.90 47.37 -22.63
CA MET A 1 21.24 48.69 -22.48
C MET A 1 19.76 48.51 -22.88
N ARG A 2 18.82 49.21 -22.20
CA ARG A 2 17.33 49.05 -22.16
C ARG A 2 16.88 48.11 -21.03
N ILE A 3 16.56 48.54 -19.80
CA ILE A 3 15.54 49.49 -19.28
C ILE A 3 14.11 49.06 -19.66
N LYS A 4 13.34 48.54 -18.69
CA LYS A 4 12.20 49.24 -18.06
C LYS A 4 11.58 48.43 -16.91
N ARG A 5 11.55 49.09 -15.76
CA ARG A 5 10.85 48.72 -14.52
C ARG A 5 9.34 48.84 -14.75
N PHE A 6 8.53 47.89 -14.29
CA PHE A 6 7.11 48.13 -14.04
C PHE A 6 6.86 48.20 -12.54
N ARG A 7 6.55 49.42 -12.10
CA ARG A 7 5.93 49.75 -10.83
C ARG A 7 4.42 49.69 -11.05
N GLY A 8 3.70 48.96 -10.20
CA GLY A 8 2.25 49.04 -10.08
C GLY A 8 1.90 49.04 -8.60
N LEU A 9 1.55 50.21 -8.07
CA LEU A 9 1.06 50.45 -6.72
C LEU A 9 -0.48 50.39 -6.68
N LEU A 10 -0.99 49.93 -5.53
CA LEU A 10 -2.22 50.34 -4.83
C LEU A 10 -3.59 50.09 -5.50
N VAL A 11 -4.45 49.31 -4.84
CA VAL A 11 -5.74 49.82 -4.30
C VAL A 11 -6.02 49.16 -2.95
N SER A 12 -6.55 50.00 -2.05
CA SER A 12 -6.74 49.85 -0.61
C SER A 12 -8.04 49.14 -0.23
N ALA A 13 -7.99 48.50 0.93
CA ALA A 13 -8.99 48.37 2.01
C ALA A 13 -10.47 48.11 1.69
N VAL A 14 -10.95 46.95 2.13
CA VAL A 14 -12.23 46.85 2.85
C VAL A 14 -11.95 46.20 4.21
N ALA A 15 -12.05 47.01 5.26
CA ALA A 15 -12.08 46.55 6.63
C ALA A 15 -13.51 46.11 6.95
N LEU A 16 -13.68 44.86 7.39
CA LEU A 16 -14.86 44.43 8.13
C LEU A 16 -14.38 43.94 9.49
N VAL A 17 -14.60 44.80 10.46
CA VAL A 17 -14.51 44.53 11.89
C VAL A 17 -15.65 43.58 12.25
N MET A 18 -15.32 42.38 12.73
CA MET A 18 -16.26 41.54 13.47
C MET A 18 -15.74 41.43 14.90
N VAL A 19 -16.59 41.92 15.80
CA VAL A 19 -16.40 42.02 17.23
C VAL A 19 -16.26 40.64 17.87
N SER A 20 -15.35 40.61 18.84
CA SER A 20 -14.98 39.57 19.80
C SER A 20 -16.12 38.71 20.38
N LEU A 21 -15.91 37.40 20.39
CA LEU A 21 -16.29 36.54 21.52
C LEU A 21 -15.02 36.01 22.18
N THR A 22 -14.72 36.55 23.36
CA THR A 22 -13.93 35.91 24.39
C THR A 22 -14.68 34.65 24.86
N GLY A 23 -14.30 33.52 24.32
CA GLY A 23 -14.57 32.21 24.91
C GLY A 23 -13.23 31.57 25.25
N ALA A 24 -12.88 31.54 26.53
CA ALA A 24 -11.87 30.64 27.06
C ALA A 24 -12.40 29.20 26.91
N GLY A 25 -12.37 28.69 25.69
CA GLY A 25 -12.49 27.28 25.42
C GLY A 25 -11.11 26.69 25.56
N SER A 26 -10.92 25.82 26.54
CA SER A 26 -9.76 24.94 26.63
C SER A 26 -9.48 24.42 25.23
N ALA A 27 -8.37 24.86 24.63
CA ALA A 27 -7.80 24.13 23.52
C ALA A 27 -7.47 22.77 24.12
N VAL A 28 -8.37 21.80 23.93
CA VAL A 28 -7.97 20.41 23.94
C VAL A 28 -6.84 20.38 22.93
N ALA A 29 -5.62 20.23 23.43
CA ALA A 29 -4.53 19.74 22.61
C ALA A 29 -5.05 18.40 22.09
N GLN A 30 -5.64 18.43 20.90
CA GLN A 30 -5.81 17.24 20.11
C GLN A 30 -4.38 16.77 19.96
N ASN A 31 -4.03 15.78 20.78
CA ASN A 31 -2.88 14.96 20.57
C ASN A 31 -3.12 14.40 19.17
N ALA A 32 -2.59 15.10 18.17
CA ALA A 32 -2.58 14.66 16.79
C ALA A 32 -1.64 13.46 16.83
N GLY A 33 -2.19 12.32 17.28
CA GLY A 33 -1.56 11.03 17.11
C GLY A 33 -1.13 10.98 15.66
N THR A 34 0.12 10.59 15.43
CA THR A 34 0.69 10.35 14.11
C THR A 34 -0.40 9.79 13.20
N ALA A 35 -0.75 10.51 12.15
CA ALA A 35 -1.77 10.08 11.20
C ALA A 35 -1.38 8.68 10.72
N THR A 36 -2.10 7.68 11.20
CA THR A 36 -1.87 6.29 10.84
C THR A 36 -2.33 6.13 9.41
N ALA A 37 -1.39 6.07 8.47
CA ALA A 37 -1.71 5.83 7.08
C ALA A 37 -2.32 4.43 6.97
N LEU A 38 -3.64 4.37 6.78
CA LEU A 38 -4.39 3.16 6.53
C LEU A 38 -4.60 3.01 5.04
N GLY A 39 -4.39 1.80 4.51
CA GLY A 39 -4.64 1.50 3.12
C GLY A 39 -5.02 0.05 2.91
N GLU A 40 -5.69 -0.21 1.80
CA GLU A 40 -5.99 -1.55 1.30
C GLU A 40 -5.75 -1.55 -0.21
N LYS A 41 -5.26 -2.66 -0.72
CA LYS A 41 -5.05 -2.87 -2.15
C LYS A 41 -5.37 -4.30 -2.52
N CYS A 42 -6.01 -4.47 -3.67
CA CYS A 42 -6.26 -5.77 -4.27
C CYS A 42 -5.60 -5.85 -5.65
N SER A 43 -5.06 -7.01 -5.99
CA SER A 43 -4.46 -7.29 -7.29
C SER A 43 -4.58 -8.76 -7.65
N THR A 44 -4.39 -9.07 -8.92
CA THR A 44 -4.20 -10.44 -9.39
C THR A 44 -2.79 -10.59 -9.93
N VAL A 45 -2.01 -11.48 -9.34
CA VAL A 45 -0.65 -11.83 -9.82
C VAL A 45 -0.71 -13.20 -10.50
N ARG A 46 -0.15 -13.29 -11.70
CA ARG A 46 -0.19 -14.50 -12.53
C ARG A 46 1.19 -15.14 -12.62
N THR A 47 1.26 -16.44 -12.80
CA THR A 47 2.52 -17.13 -13.16
C THR A 47 2.84 -16.90 -14.64
N THR A 48 4.13 -16.89 -15.01
CA THR A 48 4.53 -16.71 -16.43
C THR A 48 4.11 -17.89 -17.30
N SER A 49 4.01 -19.09 -16.73
CA SER A 49 3.50 -20.28 -17.42
C SER A 49 1.99 -20.19 -17.73
N SER A 50 1.29 -19.19 -17.18
CA SER A 50 -0.18 -19.06 -17.24
C SER A 50 -0.93 -20.24 -16.64
N LYS A 51 -0.25 -21.06 -15.82
CA LYS A 51 -0.82 -22.26 -15.18
C LYS A 51 -1.40 -22.01 -13.79
N GLY A 52 -1.41 -20.76 -13.36
CA GLY A 52 -2.07 -20.38 -12.13
C GLY A 52 -1.91 -18.91 -11.82
N TYR A 53 -2.69 -18.45 -10.86
CA TYR A 53 -2.67 -17.07 -10.39
C TYR A 53 -3.17 -16.97 -8.96
N VAL A 54 -2.91 -15.83 -8.34
CA VAL A 54 -3.42 -15.49 -7.01
C VAL A 54 -4.20 -14.19 -7.12
N SER A 55 -5.46 -14.22 -6.70
CA SER A 55 -6.22 -12.99 -6.41
C SER A 55 -6.00 -12.66 -4.95
N LEU A 56 -5.31 -11.56 -4.65
CA LEU A 56 -4.96 -11.17 -3.29
C LEU A 56 -5.37 -9.74 -3.00
N CYS A 57 -5.63 -9.49 -1.73
CA CYS A 57 -5.71 -8.17 -1.15
C CYS A 57 -4.75 -8.09 0.04
N TRP A 58 -4.26 -6.89 0.32
CA TRP A 58 -3.51 -6.61 1.52
C TRP A 58 -3.86 -5.23 2.06
N ASN A 59 -3.92 -5.13 3.38
CA ASN A 59 -4.13 -3.88 4.08
C ASN A 59 -2.93 -3.55 4.95
N TRP A 60 -2.79 -2.28 5.28
CA TRP A 60 -1.73 -1.78 6.14
C TRP A 60 -2.21 -0.63 6.99
N THR A 61 -1.59 -0.50 8.16
CA THR A 61 -1.70 0.64 9.06
C THR A 61 -0.27 1.03 9.47
N ALA A 62 0.09 2.30 9.31
CA ALA A 62 1.40 2.78 9.75
C ALA A 62 1.52 2.69 11.28
N ASP A 63 2.67 2.23 11.78
CA ASP A 63 2.96 2.06 13.21
C ASP A 63 3.58 3.30 13.88
N GLY A 64 3.73 4.40 13.12
CA GLY A 64 4.39 5.63 13.59
C GLY A 64 5.92 5.62 13.51
N GLN A 65 6.55 4.48 13.16
CA GLN A 65 8.00 4.33 12.98
C GLN A 65 8.42 4.23 11.50
N GLY A 66 7.46 4.39 10.59
CA GLY A 66 7.68 4.26 9.14
C GLY A 66 7.57 2.82 8.65
N THR A 67 7.14 1.89 9.50
CA THR A 67 6.78 0.53 9.11
C THR A 67 5.26 0.36 9.15
N TYR A 68 4.79 -0.82 8.74
CA TYR A 68 3.37 -1.11 8.70
C TYR A 68 3.03 -2.44 9.37
N LEU A 69 1.84 -2.47 9.97
CA LEU A 69 1.15 -3.67 10.42
C LEU A 69 -0.09 -3.90 9.56
N GLY A 70 -0.41 -5.14 9.28
CA GLY A 70 -1.52 -5.45 8.38
C GLY A 70 -1.76 -6.92 8.15
N ALA A 71 -2.53 -7.21 7.12
CA ALA A 71 -2.84 -8.55 6.67
C ALA A 71 -2.81 -8.64 5.15
N TYR A 72 -2.48 -9.83 4.63
CA TYR A 72 -2.69 -10.20 3.25
C TYR A 72 -3.54 -11.47 3.17
N TYR A 73 -4.51 -11.47 2.28
CA TYR A 73 -5.49 -12.55 2.13
C TYR A 73 -5.87 -12.70 0.66
N GLY A 74 -6.37 -13.86 0.29
CA GLY A 74 -6.71 -14.10 -1.10
C GLY A 74 -7.03 -15.55 -1.40
N THR A 75 -7.06 -15.86 -2.69
CA THR A 75 -7.36 -17.18 -3.23
C THR A 75 -6.36 -17.55 -4.33
N PHE A 76 -5.82 -18.76 -4.22
CA PHE A 76 -5.03 -19.44 -5.23
C PHE A 76 -5.94 -20.09 -6.26
N TYR A 77 -5.58 -19.94 -7.53
CA TYR A 77 -6.22 -20.58 -8.65
C TYR A 77 -5.19 -21.38 -9.43
N ASP A 78 -5.30 -22.70 -9.37
CA ASP A 78 -4.56 -23.61 -10.22
C ASP A 78 -5.37 -23.86 -11.50
N THR A 79 -4.82 -23.48 -12.65
CA THR A 79 -5.49 -23.66 -13.94
C THR A 79 -5.03 -24.90 -14.68
N ALA A 80 -4.08 -25.65 -14.14
CA ALA A 80 -3.54 -26.88 -14.73
C ALA A 80 -3.24 -27.96 -13.66
N PRO A 81 -4.21 -28.35 -12.83
CA PRO A 81 -3.98 -29.17 -11.62
C PRO A 81 -3.39 -30.56 -11.89
N THR A 82 -3.50 -31.06 -13.13
CA THR A 82 -2.95 -32.38 -13.51
C THR A 82 -1.46 -32.37 -13.83
N ASP A 83 -0.80 -31.21 -13.85
CA ASP A 83 0.61 -31.10 -14.23
C ASP A 83 1.60 -31.29 -13.06
N GLY A 84 1.07 -31.48 -11.85
CA GLY A 84 1.84 -31.70 -10.63
C GLY A 84 2.56 -30.45 -10.10
N GLN A 85 2.28 -29.27 -10.67
CA GLN A 85 2.74 -27.99 -10.15
C GLN A 85 1.64 -27.35 -9.32
N TRP A 86 2.02 -26.44 -8.43
CA TRP A 86 1.06 -25.65 -7.67
C TRP A 86 1.52 -24.21 -7.57
N VAL A 87 0.59 -23.32 -7.22
CA VAL A 87 0.85 -21.89 -7.14
C VAL A 87 1.46 -21.54 -5.79
N VAL A 88 2.52 -20.75 -5.84
CA VAL A 88 3.26 -20.20 -4.69
C VAL A 88 3.17 -18.68 -4.75
N LEU A 89 2.67 -18.06 -3.69
CA LEU A 89 2.72 -16.63 -3.50
C LEU A 89 4.07 -16.27 -2.87
N GLN A 90 4.80 -15.38 -3.52
CA GLN A 90 6.03 -14.80 -2.99
C GLN A 90 5.84 -13.33 -2.69
N ALA A 91 6.50 -12.84 -1.65
CA ALA A 91 6.54 -11.44 -1.28
C ALA A 91 7.98 -10.95 -1.16
N THR A 92 8.17 -9.65 -1.36
CA THR A 92 9.35 -8.90 -0.97
C THR A 92 8.91 -7.60 -0.28
N TRP A 93 9.76 -7.08 0.59
CA TRP A 93 9.47 -5.89 1.39
C TRP A 93 10.75 -5.07 1.58
N ASN A 94 10.59 -3.86 2.08
CA ASN A 94 11.64 -2.88 2.36
C ASN A 94 12.56 -2.58 1.16
N GLY A 95 12.08 -2.79 -0.07
CA GLY A 95 12.88 -2.66 -1.29
C GLY A 95 14.07 -3.62 -1.35
N ALA A 96 14.10 -4.67 -0.52
CA ALA A 96 15.28 -5.52 -0.32
C ALA A 96 15.58 -6.48 -1.50
N GLY A 97 14.64 -6.67 -2.43
CA GLY A 97 14.83 -7.46 -3.65
C GLY A 97 14.88 -8.98 -3.44
N GLY A 98 14.94 -9.46 -2.20
CA GLY A 98 14.80 -10.87 -1.86
C GLY A 98 13.33 -11.30 -1.86
N TRP A 99 13.01 -12.35 -2.61
CA TRP A 99 11.66 -12.93 -2.67
C TRP A 99 11.55 -14.11 -1.71
N VAL A 100 10.51 -14.08 -0.88
CA VAL A 100 10.22 -15.13 0.12
C VAL A 100 8.85 -15.73 -0.18
N SER A 101 8.75 -17.05 -0.15
CA SER A 101 7.46 -17.75 -0.24
C SER A 101 6.65 -17.52 1.03
N VAL A 102 5.45 -16.95 0.90
CA VAL A 102 4.61 -16.56 2.04
C VAL A 102 3.31 -17.35 2.14
N ALA A 103 2.86 -17.96 1.05
CA ALA A 103 1.73 -18.87 1.03
C ALA A 103 1.80 -19.76 -0.22
N SER A 104 1.18 -20.94 -0.17
CA SER A 104 1.04 -21.83 -1.32
C SER A 104 -0.15 -22.74 -1.13
N ALA A 105 -0.76 -23.18 -2.23
CA ALA A 105 -1.81 -24.18 -2.18
C ALA A 105 -1.75 -25.10 -3.40
N ALA A 106 -1.74 -26.41 -3.15
CA ALA A 106 -1.99 -27.43 -4.17
C ALA A 106 -3.49 -27.47 -4.44
N ASP A 107 -3.89 -27.43 -5.72
CA ASP A 107 -5.29 -27.41 -6.17
C ASP A 107 -6.11 -26.14 -5.80
N GLY A 108 -5.41 -25.03 -5.53
CA GLY A 108 -6.03 -23.75 -5.17
C GLY A 108 -6.44 -23.66 -3.69
N GLY A 109 -7.18 -22.61 -3.32
CA GLY A 109 -7.66 -22.41 -1.96
C GLY A 109 -7.43 -20.99 -1.42
N SER A 110 -8.08 -20.66 -0.31
CA SER A 110 -7.98 -19.33 0.31
C SER A 110 -6.96 -19.29 1.44
N PHE A 111 -6.36 -18.12 1.65
CA PHE A 111 -5.40 -17.87 2.73
C PHE A 111 -5.67 -16.51 3.38
N HIS A 112 -5.19 -16.35 4.61
CA HIS A 112 -5.17 -15.09 5.33
C HIS A 112 -4.01 -15.13 6.32
N GLU A 113 -3.08 -14.20 6.18
CA GLU A 113 -1.92 -14.05 7.07
C GLU A 113 -1.78 -12.60 7.51
N THR A 114 -1.21 -12.40 8.70
CA THR A 114 -0.89 -11.07 9.25
C THR A 114 0.61 -10.80 9.16
N TYR A 115 0.98 -9.53 9.14
CA TYR A 115 2.38 -9.11 9.16
C TYR A 115 2.57 -7.85 10.00
N THR A 116 3.79 -7.67 10.49
CA THR A 116 4.22 -6.50 11.27
C THR A 116 5.60 -6.07 10.80
N GLU A 117 5.92 -4.79 11.00
CA GLU A 117 7.27 -4.24 10.74
C GLU A 117 7.74 -4.33 9.28
N LEU A 118 6.80 -4.42 8.32
CA LEU A 118 7.11 -4.48 6.89
C LEU A 118 6.65 -3.22 6.17
N ALA A 119 7.46 -2.69 5.26
CA ALA A 119 7.09 -1.60 4.36
C ALA A 119 7.27 -1.99 2.89
N GLY A 120 6.49 -1.36 1.99
CA GLY A 120 6.64 -1.57 0.55
C GLY A 120 6.44 -3.02 0.11
N LEU A 121 5.43 -3.70 0.68
CA LEU A 121 5.08 -5.06 0.29
C LEU A 121 4.79 -5.14 -1.20
N THR A 122 5.45 -6.09 -1.83
CA THR A 122 5.30 -6.40 -3.25
C THR A 122 5.12 -7.90 -3.38
N PHE A 123 4.14 -8.34 -4.16
CA PHE A 123 3.78 -9.74 -4.33
C PHE A 123 4.01 -10.21 -5.76
N ARG A 124 4.28 -11.51 -5.95
CA ARG A 124 4.22 -12.18 -7.25
C ARG A 124 3.76 -13.62 -7.09
N ALA A 125 3.17 -14.19 -8.14
CA ALA A 125 2.88 -15.61 -8.21
C ALA A 125 3.99 -16.35 -8.96
N CYS A 126 4.37 -17.51 -8.44
CA CYS A 126 5.22 -18.49 -9.09
C CYS A 126 4.51 -19.85 -9.11
N THR A 127 4.93 -20.76 -9.98
CA THR A 127 4.64 -22.19 -9.74
C THR A 127 5.74 -22.81 -8.88
N SER A 128 5.50 -23.98 -8.31
CA SER A 128 6.51 -24.78 -7.61
C SER A 128 7.72 -25.16 -8.48
N ALA A 129 7.58 -25.11 -9.81
CA ALA A 129 8.66 -25.28 -10.77
C ALA A 129 9.46 -23.98 -11.07
N GLY A 130 9.11 -22.85 -10.46
CA GLY A 130 9.86 -21.59 -10.56
C GLY A 130 9.37 -20.60 -11.62
N TYR A 131 8.22 -20.84 -12.27
CA TYR A 131 7.68 -19.91 -13.27
C TYR A 131 7.01 -18.68 -12.62
N CYS A 132 7.81 -17.68 -12.27
CA CYS A 132 7.36 -16.46 -11.63
C CYS A 132 6.89 -15.41 -12.65
N GLY A 133 5.73 -14.79 -12.41
CA GLY A 133 5.25 -13.67 -13.22
C GLY A 133 5.58 -12.30 -12.64
N SER A 134 4.94 -11.28 -13.21
CA SER A 134 5.14 -9.88 -12.83
C SER A 134 4.65 -9.59 -11.42
N ALA A 135 5.31 -8.62 -10.80
CA ALA A 135 5.06 -8.21 -9.43
C ALA A 135 3.92 -7.19 -9.33
N ALA A 136 3.25 -7.14 -8.17
CA ALA A 136 2.30 -6.12 -7.77
C ALA A 136 2.69 -5.54 -6.40
N ALA A 137 2.99 -4.24 -6.37
CA ALA A 137 3.16 -3.40 -5.18
C ALA A 137 2.03 -2.39 -5.19
#